data_AF-A0A6G2UYB2-F1
#
_entry.id   AF-A0A6G2UYB2-F1
#
_cell.length_a   1.000
_cell.length_b   1.000
_cell.length_c   1.000
_cell.angle_alpha   90.00
_cell.angle_beta   90.00
_cell.angle_gamma   90.00
#
_symmetry.space_group_name_H-M   'P 1'
#
loop_
_entity.id
_entity.type
_entity.pdbx_description
1 polymer ?
#
loop_
_entity_poly.entity_id
_entity_poly.type
_entity_poly.pdbx_seq_one_letter_code
_entity_poly.pdbx_strand_id
1 'polypeptide(L)'
;MTVTTSTPALLHTAAELHAYAPEGRRAVVMTMGALHEGHASLIRAARAHAGPAGQVVVTVFVNPLQFGEAADLDRYPRTLDADLAVAGAAGADVVFAPSVDEVYPGGEPQVRISAGPMGERLEGASRPGHFDGMLTVVAKLLHLTRPDTAFFGQKDAQQLALIRRMVRDLNFPVEISGVETVREPDGLALSSRNRFLDPHERRTALALSRALFAARDRLAAQTAL
;
A
#
# COMPACT_ATOMS: atom_id res chain seq x y z
N MET A 1 -25.51 -8.71 12.13
CA MET A 1 -25.46 -8.04 10.82
C MET A 1 -24.79 -8.98 9.85
N THR A 2 -25.55 -9.52 8.90
CA THR A 2 -25.04 -10.36 7.83
C THR A 2 -24.19 -9.45 6.93
N VAL A 3 -22.87 -9.65 6.92
CA VAL A 3 -21.98 -9.00 5.95
C VAL A 3 -22.31 -9.64 4.61
N THR A 4 -23.11 -8.98 3.78
CA THR A 4 -23.24 -9.35 2.37
C THR A 4 -21.87 -9.16 1.74
N THR A 5 -21.16 -10.26 1.49
CA THR A 5 -19.93 -10.27 0.70
C THR A 5 -20.31 -9.99 -0.76
N SER A 6 -20.43 -8.72 -1.13
CA SER A 6 -20.54 -8.34 -2.54
C SER A 6 -19.16 -8.41 -3.18
N THR A 7 -19.05 -9.10 -4.32
CA THR A 7 -17.87 -9.02 -5.17
C THR A 7 -17.63 -7.55 -5.57
N PRO A 8 -16.43 -6.99 -5.36
CA PRO A 8 -16.14 -5.62 -5.74
C PRO A 8 -16.21 -5.46 -7.26
N ALA A 9 -16.63 -4.29 -7.73
CA ALA A 9 -16.56 -3.97 -9.15
C ALA A 9 -15.09 -3.93 -9.60
N LEU A 10 -14.76 -4.64 -10.67
CA LEU A 10 -13.44 -4.61 -11.29
C LEU A 10 -13.42 -3.54 -12.38
N LEU A 11 -12.61 -2.50 -12.22
CA LEU A 11 -12.48 -1.39 -13.16
C LEU A 11 -11.03 -1.25 -13.62
N HIS A 12 -10.83 -0.84 -14.88
CA HIS A 12 -9.50 -0.80 -15.50
C HIS A 12 -9.08 0.61 -15.93
N THR A 13 -10.02 1.55 -16.03
CA THR A 13 -9.72 2.94 -16.38
C THR A 13 -10.19 3.92 -15.30
N ALA A 14 -9.55 5.07 -15.21
CA ALA A 14 -9.99 6.14 -14.32
C ALA A 14 -11.37 6.67 -14.74
N ALA A 15 -11.71 6.64 -16.03
CA ALA A 15 -13.02 7.02 -16.52
C ALA A 15 -14.14 6.14 -15.92
N GLU A 16 -13.95 4.81 -15.95
CA GLU A 16 -14.85 3.86 -15.30
C GLU A 16 -14.94 4.12 -13.78
N LEU A 17 -13.81 4.34 -13.11
CA LEU A 17 -13.77 4.62 -11.68
C LEU A 17 -14.49 5.93 -11.29
N HIS A 18 -14.40 6.96 -12.13
CA HIS A 18 -15.11 8.22 -11.92
C HIS A 18 -16.61 8.08 -12.19
N ALA A 19 -17.01 7.26 -13.16
CA ALA A 19 -18.42 6.96 -13.40
C ALA A 19 -19.03 6.11 -12.27
N TYR A 20 -18.21 5.29 -11.61
CA TYR A 20 -18.57 4.49 -10.45
C TYR A 20 -18.31 5.24 -9.12
N ALA A 21 -18.75 6.49 -9.00
CA ALA A 21 -18.57 7.31 -7.79
C ALA A 21 -19.87 7.42 -6.98
N PRO A 22 -19.91 6.99 -5.71
CA PRO A 22 -21.05 7.24 -4.84
C PRO A 22 -21.02 8.68 -4.30
N GLU A 23 -22.11 9.10 -3.66
CA GLU A 23 -22.26 10.45 -3.07
C GLU A 23 -21.43 10.66 -1.79
N GLY A 24 -20.84 9.60 -1.22
CA GLY A 24 -20.07 9.64 0.04
C GLY A 24 -18.56 9.72 -0.13
N ARG A 25 -17.84 9.66 1.00
CA ARG A 25 -16.37 9.72 1.04
C ARG A 25 -15.73 8.56 0.30
N ARG A 26 -14.69 8.83 -0.47
CA ARG A 26 -13.86 7.82 -1.13
C ARG A 26 -12.57 7.59 -0.34
N ALA A 27 -12.42 6.38 0.19
CA ALA A 27 -11.17 5.88 0.75
C ALA A 27 -10.44 5.00 -0.28
N VAL A 28 -9.12 5.09 -0.35
CA VAL A 28 -8.30 4.22 -1.20
C VAL A 28 -7.24 3.45 -0.41
N VAL A 29 -7.05 2.18 -0.76
CA VAL A 29 -5.92 1.35 -0.34
C VAL A 29 -5.09 1.02 -1.57
N MET A 30 -3.87 1.54 -1.64
CA MET A 30 -3.00 1.34 -2.80
C MET A 30 -2.12 0.10 -2.62
N THR A 31 -2.22 -0.87 -3.54
CA THR A 31 -1.47 -2.13 -3.47
C THR A 31 -0.86 -2.50 -4.82
N MET A 32 0.08 -3.45 -4.78
CA MET A 32 0.61 -4.12 -5.97
C MET A 32 -0.08 -5.48 -6.25
N GLY A 33 -1.19 -5.80 -5.56
CA GLY A 33 -1.81 -7.13 -5.62
C GLY A 33 -1.14 -8.18 -4.74
N ALA A 34 -1.51 -9.44 -4.94
CA ALA A 34 -1.16 -10.57 -4.07
C ALA A 34 -1.55 -10.31 -2.61
N LEU A 35 -2.84 -10.00 -2.44
CA LEU A 35 -3.41 -9.54 -1.18
C LEU A 35 -3.30 -10.61 -0.09
N HIS A 36 -3.16 -10.14 1.14
CA HIS A 36 -3.02 -10.96 2.34
C HIS A 36 -3.63 -10.22 3.53
N GLU A 37 -3.61 -10.81 4.72
CA GLU A 37 -4.31 -10.25 5.89
C GLU A 37 -3.85 -8.83 6.28
N GLY A 38 -2.57 -8.50 6.06
CA GLY A 38 -2.09 -7.11 6.18
C GLY A 38 -2.82 -6.12 5.26
N HIS A 39 -3.13 -6.51 4.01
CA HIS A 39 -3.92 -5.71 3.08
C HIS A 39 -5.40 -5.69 3.47
N ALA A 40 -5.97 -6.82 3.88
CA ALA A 40 -7.34 -6.89 4.36
C ALA A 40 -7.57 -5.95 5.57
N SER A 41 -6.58 -5.82 6.46
CA SER A 41 -6.60 -4.87 7.57
C SER A 41 -6.68 -3.41 7.12
N LEU A 42 -5.92 -3.04 6.07
CA LEU A 42 -6.00 -1.71 5.47
C LEU A 42 -7.41 -1.44 4.91
N ILE A 43 -7.99 -2.41 4.22
CA ILE A 43 -9.33 -2.30 3.61
C ILE A 43 -10.41 -2.15 4.68
N ARG A 44 -10.34 -2.93 5.77
CA ARG A 44 -11.28 -2.79 6.89
C ARG A 44 -11.15 -1.44 7.59
N ALA A 45 -9.93 -0.93 7.77
CA ALA A 45 -9.71 0.42 8.31
C ALA A 45 -10.30 1.50 7.37
N ALA A 46 -10.10 1.35 6.05
CA ALA A 46 -10.69 2.22 5.05
C ALA A 46 -12.22 2.19 5.09
N ARG A 47 -12.83 1.00 5.19
CA ARG A 47 -14.28 0.83 5.34
C ARG A 47 -14.80 1.49 6.60
N ALA A 48 -14.15 1.28 7.74
CA ALA A 48 -14.56 1.90 9.00
C ALA A 48 -14.54 3.43 8.91
N HIS A 49 -13.57 4.00 8.20
CA HIS A 49 -13.47 5.45 7.98
C HIS A 49 -14.47 6.00 6.95
N ALA A 50 -14.67 5.28 5.84
CA ALA A 50 -15.61 5.67 4.78
C ALA A 50 -17.07 5.56 5.23
N GLY A 51 -17.36 4.64 6.15
CA GLY A 51 -18.70 4.34 6.62
C GLY A 51 -19.55 3.60 5.59
N PRO A 52 -20.86 3.42 5.87
CA PRO A 52 -21.76 2.66 5.00
C PRO A 52 -22.13 3.37 3.70
N ALA A 53 -22.05 4.72 3.67
CA ALA A 53 -22.36 5.52 2.48
C ALA A 53 -21.11 5.88 1.66
N GLY A 54 -19.90 5.61 2.18
CA GLY A 54 -18.65 5.87 1.49
C GLY A 54 -18.19 4.71 0.61
N GLN A 55 -17.21 5.01 -0.23
CA GLN A 55 -16.55 4.06 -1.13
C GLN A 55 -15.21 3.60 -0.59
N VAL A 56 -14.90 2.33 -0.75
CA VAL A 56 -13.55 1.77 -0.57
C VAL A 56 -13.04 1.24 -1.90
N VAL A 57 -12.00 1.89 -2.41
CA VAL A 57 -11.29 1.52 -3.63
C VAL A 57 -9.98 0.84 -3.26
N VAL A 58 -9.68 -0.30 -3.88
CA VAL A 58 -8.39 -0.98 -3.75
C VAL A 58 -7.69 -0.91 -5.10
N THR A 59 -6.48 -0.35 -5.17
CA THR A 59 -5.70 -0.42 -6.41
C THR A 59 -4.88 -1.71 -6.43
N VAL A 60 -4.85 -2.37 -7.58
CA VAL A 60 -3.96 -3.50 -7.85
C VAL A 60 -3.11 -3.14 -9.07
N PHE A 61 -1.90 -2.62 -8.80
CA PHE A 61 -0.99 -2.19 -9.86
C PHE A 61 0.47 -2.49 -9.49
N VAL A 62 1.11 -3.39 -10.24
CA VAL A 62 2.54 -3.67 -10.09
C VAL A 62 3.31 -2.57 -10.82
N ASN A 63 3.81 -1.60 -10.07
CA ASN A 63 4.50 -0.44 -10.61
C ASN A 63 5.91 -0.79 -11.12
N PRO A 64 6.22 -0.75 -12.43
CA PRO A 64 7.57 -1.02 -12.93
C PRO A 64 8.63 -0.05 -12.39
N LEU A 65 8.29 1.23 -12.12
CA LEU A 65 9.27 2.26 -11.77
C LEU A 65 9.95 2.08 -10.41
N GLN A 66 9.39 1.24 -9.53
CA GLN A 66 9.91 1.04 -8.17
C GLN A 66 10.70 -0.27 -8.00
N PHE A 67 10.92 -1.02 -9.09
CA PHE A 67 11.77 -2.20 -9.12
C PHE A 67 13.17 -1.84 -9.62
N GLY A 68 14.20 -2.30 -8.91
CA GLY A 68 15.60 -2.11 -9.31
C GLY A 68 16.10 -3.17 -10.29
N GLU A 69 15.51 -4.37 -10.27
CA GLU A 69 15.86 -5.48 -11.16
C GLU A 69 14.63 -5.95 -11.93
N ALA A 70 14.77 -6.13 -13.25
CA ALA A 70 13.70 -6.63 -14.11
C ALA A 70 13.21 -8.03 -13.66
N ALA A 71 14.10 -8.88 -13.15
CA ALA A 71 13.75 -10.21 -12.67
C ALA A 71 12.80 -10.20 -11.47
N ASP A 72 12.87 -9.19 -10.57
CA ASP A 72 11.93 -9.06 -9.45
C ASP A 72 10.53 -8.62 -9.95
N LEU A 73 10.49 -7.75 -10.97
CA LEU A 73 9.23 -7.34 -11.62
C LEU A 73 8.54 -8.52 -12.33
N ASP A 74 9.30 -9.33 -13.06
CA ASP A 74 8.78 -10.48 -13.80
C ASP A 74 8.21 -11.55 -12.86
N ARG A 75 8.92 -11.81 -11.75
CA ARG A 75 8.53 -12.81 -10.74
C ARG A 75 7.44 -12.33 -9.78
N TYR A 76 7.04 -11.07 -9.81
CA TYR A 76 6.06 -10.55 -8.88
C TYR A 76 4.70 -11.25 -9.08
N PRO A 77 4.08 -11.79 -8.01
CA PRO A 77 2.84 -12.55 -8.11
C PRO A 77 1.68 -11.68 -8.62
N ARG A 78 0.95 -12.19 -9.62
CA ARG A 78 -0.27 -11.57 -10.18
C ARG A 78 -1.43 -12.54 -9.98
N THR A 79 -2.32 -12.22 -9.03
CA THR A 79 -3.37 -13.13 -8.55
C THR A 79 -4.72 -12.41 -8.45
N LEU A 80 -5.12 -11.71 -9.52
CA LEU A 80 -6.25 -10.78 -9.49
C LEU A 80 -7.56 -11.41 -8.99
N ASP A 81 -7.89 -12.64 -9.39
CA ASP A 81 -9.09 -13.33 -8.92
C ASP A 81 -9.09 -13.57 -7.40
N ALA A 82 -7.94 -13.96 -6.84
CA ALA A 82 -7.77 -14.12 -5.40
C ALA A 82 -7.80 -12.76 -4.68
N ASP A 83 -7.21 -11.73 -5.30
CA ASP A 83 -7.19 -10.37 -4.79
C ASP A 83 -8.63 -9.80 -4.69
N LEU A 84 -9.49 -10.05 -5.69
CA LEU A 84 -10.91 -9.67 -5.68
C LEU A 84 -11.66 -10.31 -4.49
N ALA A 85 -11.42 -11.59 -4.23
CA ALA A 85 -12.05 -12.30 -3.13
C ALA A 85 -11.64 -11.72 -1.75
N VAL A 86 -10.34 -11.47 -1.56
CA VAL A 86 -9.82 -10.86 -0.32
C VAL A 86 -10.36 -9.44 -0.15
N ALA A 87 -10.36 -8.64 -1.22
CA ALA A 87 -10.84 -7.27 -1.18
C ALA A 87 -12.33 -7.18 -0.86
N GLY A 88 -13.16 -8.00 -1.52
CA GLY A 88 -14.60 -8.07 -1.27
C GLY A 88 -14.92 -8.51 0.16
N ALA A 89 -14.25 -9.57 0.64
CA ALA A 89 -14.44 -10.04 2.01
C ALA A 89 -14.03 -9.01 3.07
N ALA A 90 -13.05 -8.14 2.76
CA ALA A 90 -12.61 -7.06 3.64
C ALA A 90 -13.46 -5.77 3.53
N GLY A 91 -14.42 -5.72 2.60
CA GLY A 91 -15.37 -4.61 2.46
C GLY A 91 -15.02 -3.57 1.39
N ALA A 92 -14.21 -3.93 0.39
CA ALA A 92 -14.00 -3.08 -0.79
C ALA A 92 -15.24 -3.06 -1.70
N ASP A 93 -15.55 -1.90 -2.28
CA ASP A 93 -16.59 -1.77 -3.31
C ASP A 93 -16.01 -1.92 -4.71
N VAL A 94 -14.75 -1.51 -4.89
CA VAL A 94 -14.06 -1.46 -6.18
C VAL A 94 -12.65 -2.00 -6.05
N VAL A 95 -12.26 -2.83 -7.01
CA VAL A 95 -10.85 -3.08 -7.32
C VAL A 95 -10.52 -2.36 -8.62
N PHE A 96 -9.65 -1.36 -8.53
CA PHE A 96 -9.11 -0.64 -9.68
C PHE A 96 -7.79 -1.29 -10.09
N ALA A 97 -7.81 -2.02 -11.20
CA ALA A 97 -6.66 -2.77 -11.73
C ALA A 97 -6.24 -2.21 -13.10
N PRO A 98 -5.66 -1.01 -13.16
CA PRO A 98 -5.31 -0.38 -14.42
C PRO A 98 -4.17 -1.09 -15.14
N SER A 99 -4.15 -0.96 -16.46
CA SER A 99 -3.00 -1.35 -17.26
C SER A 99 -1.81 -0.40 -17.02
N VAL A 100 -0.62 -0.82 -17.46
CA VAL A 100 0.56 0.05 -17.47
C VAL A 100 0.32 1.30 -18.32
N ASP A 101 -0.40 1.18 -19.44
CA ASP A 101 -0.68 2.30 -20.34
C ASP A 101 -1.65 3.32 -19.73
N GLU A 102 -2.64 2.87 -18.94
CA GLU A 102 -3.53 3.77 -18.19
C GLU A 102 -2.74 4.59 -17.15
N VAL A 103 -1.79 3.95 -16.45
CA VAL A 103 -0.96 4.64 -15.45
C VAL A 103 0.18 5.42 -16.11
N TYR A 104 0.74 4.97 -17.23
CA TYR A 104 1.91 5.53 -17.90
C TYR A 104 1.67 5.60 -19.41
N PRO A 105 0.82 6.54 -19.87
CA PRO A 105 0.49 6.66 -21.28
C PRO A 105 1.74 7.02 -22.08
N GLY A 106 2.02 6.22 -23.11
CA GLY A 106 3.23 6.39 -23.92
C GLY A 106 4.51 5.85 -23.26
N GLY A 107 4.38 5.08 -22.17
CA GLY A 107 5.50 4.42 -21.50
C GLY A 107 6.12 5.24 -20.37
N GLU A 108 7.41 5.04 -20.14
CA GLU A 108 8.13 5.58 -18.99
C GLU A 108 7.98 7.12 -18.87
N PRO A 109 7.53 7.66 -17.72
CA PRO A 109 7.25 9.08 -17.59
C PRO A 109 8.56 9.89 -17.59
N GLN A 110 8.58 10.93 -18.41
CA GLN A 110 9.68 11.90 -18.51
C GLN A 110 9.73 12.87 -17.31
N VAL A 111 8.59 13.09 -16.66
CA VAL A 111 8.48 13.93 -15.45
C VAL A 111 8.13 13.05 -14.26
N ARG A 112 8.85 13.23 -13.15
CA ARG A 112 8.74 12.41 -11.94
C ARG A 112 8.74 13.26 -10.69
N ILE A 113 8.32 12.65 -9.59
CA ILE A 113 8.45 13.21 -8.25
C ILE A 113 9.73 12.65 -7.64
N SER A 114 10.59 13.54 -7.15
CA SER A 114 11.77 13.15 -6.38
C SER A 114 11.45 13.13 -4.89
N ALA A 115 11.94 12.11 -4.19
CA ALA A 115 11.90 12.00 -2.74
C ALA A 115 12.89 12.94 -2.04
N GLY A 116 13.80 13.57 -2.79
CA GLY A 116 14.83 14.48 -2.29
C GLY A 116 15.68 13.85 -1.18
N PRO A 117 16.22 14.66 -0.26
CA PRO A 117 17.12 14.16 0.80
C PRO A 117 16.50 13.12 1.74
N MET A 118 15.17 13.06 1.85
CA MET A 118 14.49 12.02 2.64
C MET A 118 14.59 10.64 1.97
N GLY A 119 14.67 10.60 0.63
CA GLY A 119 14.83 9.40 -0.17
C GLY A 119 16.26 8.90 -0.28
N GLU A 120 17.25 9.64 0.22
CA GLU A 120 18.67 9.25 0.18
C GLU A 120 19.15 8.56 1.48
N ARG A 121 18.26 8.44 2.47
CA ARG A 121 18.55 7.90 3.81
C ARG A 121 17.86 6.55 4.02
N LEU A 122 18.31 5.78 5.03
CA LEU A 122 17.68 4.52 5.45
C LEU A 122 17.48 3.55 4.27
N GLU A 123 16.24 3.14 3.97
CA GLU A 123 15.95 2.22 2.86
C GLU A 123 16.39 2.80 1.51
N GLY A 124 16.31 4.12 1.36
CA GLY A 124 16.69 4.81 0.14
C GLY A 124 18.19 4.78 -0.15
N ALA A 125 19.02 4.71 0.90
CA ALA A 125 20.46 4.46 0.75
C ALA A 125 20.73 3.04 0.24
N SER A 126 19.94 2.07 0.68
CA SER A 126 20.03 0.67 0.24
C SER A 126 19.44 0.44 -1.16
N ARG A 127 18.47 1.26 -1.57
CA ARG A 127 17.74 1.13 -2.83
C ARG A 127 17.63 2.49 -3.55
N PRO A 128 18.72 2.98 -4.15
CA PRO A 128 18.73 4.27 -4.86
C PRO A 128 17.61 4.35 -5.91
N GLY A 129 16.91 5.48 -5.96
CA GLY A 129 15.81 5.73 -6.91
C GLY A 129 14.48 5.04 -6.59
N HIS A 130 14.43 4.09 -5.64
CA HIS A 130 13.20 3.37 -5.28
C HIS A 130 12.05 4.32 -4.90
N PHE A 131 12.36 5.34 -4.08
CA PHE A 131 11.34 6.25 -3.59
C PHE A 131 10.85 7.27 -4.62
N ASP A 132 11.65 7.61 -5.62
CA ASP A 132 11.22 8.47 -6.73
C ASP A 132 10.19 7.73 -7.59
N GLY A 133 10.44 6.46 -7.89
CA GLY A 133 9.48 5.58 -8.57
C GLY A 133 8.21 5.35 -7.75
N MET A 134 8.33 5.17 -6.43
CA MET A 134 7.21 5.01 -5.51
C MET A 134 6.35 6.28 -5.42
N LEU A 135 6.96 7.45 -5.19
CA LEU A 135 6.21 8.70 -5.08
C LEU A 135 5.53 9.08 -6.40
N THR A 136 6.20 8.83 -7.53
CA THR A 136 5.63 9.06 -8.86
C THR A 136 4.36 8.24 -9.05
N VAL A 137 4.35 6.93 -8.77
CA VAL A 137 3.14 6.11 -8.93
C VAL A 137 2.05 6.48 -7.92
N VAL A 138 2.41 6.78 -6.67
CA VAL A 138 1.43 7.16 -5.64
C VAL A 138 0.74 8.45 -6.04
N ALA A 139 1.47 9.46 -6.52
CA ALA A 139 0.87 10.69 -7.01
C ALA A 139 -0.08 10.45 -8.20
N LYS A 140 0.32 9.62 -9.18
CA LYS A 140 -0.56 9.27 -10.30
C LYS A 140 -1.83 8.58 -9.81
N LEU A 141 -1.72 7.58 -8.94
CA LEU A 141 -2.89 6.87 -8.42
C LEU A 141 -3.78 7.77 -7.56
N LEU A 142 -3.22 8.72 -6.80
CA LEU A 142 -4.03 9.72 -6.07
C LEU A 142 -4.86 10.58 -7.03
N HIS A 143 -4.29 10.97 -8.18
CA HIS A 143 -5.01 11.72 -9.20
C HIS A 143 -6.05 10.88 -9.97
N LEU A 144 -5.74 9.62 -10.26
CA LEU A 144 -6.65 8.70 -10.97
C LEU A 144 -7.81 8.25 -10.08
N THR A 145 -7.57 8.11 -8.77
CA THR A 145 -8.58 7.61 -7.83
C THR A 145 -9.36 8.73 -7.14
N ARG A 146 -8.81 9.94 -7.01
CA ARG A 146 -9.42 11.12 -6.36
C ARG A 146 -10.05 10.80 -4.99
N PRO A 147 -9.29 10.22 -4.05
CA PRO A 147 -9.82 9.85 -2.74
C PRO A 147 -9.87 11.07 -1.81
N ASP A 148 -10.75 11.03 -0.81
CA ASP A 148 -10.68 11.91 0.35
C ASP A 148 -9.55 11.46 1.30
N THR A 149 -9.39 10.14 1.46
CA THR A 149 -8.40 9.54 2.36
C THR A 149 -7.70 8.35 1.70
N ALA A 150 -6.38 8.27 1.82
CA ALA A 150 -5.58 7.13 1.38
C ALA A 150 -4.90 6.42 2.56
N PHE A 151 -4.98 5.09 2.56
CA PHE A 151 -4.53 4.23 3.65
C PHE A 151 -3.26 3.48 3.27
N PHE A 152 -2.26 3.56 4.15
CA PHE A 152 -0.96 2.90 3.98
C PHE A 152 -0.53 2.19 5.26
N GLY A 153 0.16 1.05 5.13
CA GLY A 153 0.66 0.30 6.27
C GLY A 153 1.88 0.97 6.91
N GLN A 154 1.92 1.01 8.24
CA GLN A 154 3.07 1.52 9.00
C GLN A 154 4.31 0.62 8.90
N LYS A 155 4.16 -0.60 8.37
CA LYS A 155 5.28 -1.53 8.12
C LYS A 155 6.36 -0.86 7.28
N ASP A 156 5.95 -0.12 6.26
CA ASP A 156 6.83 0.62 5.35
C ASP A 156 6.94 2.08 5.83
N ALA A 157 7.51 2.27 7.03
CA ALA A 157 7.47 3.53 7.76
C ALA A 157 8.07 4.72 7.00
N GLN A 158 9.20 4.53 6.30
CA GLN A 158 9.81 5.60 5.50
C GLN A 158 8.96 5.95 4.28
N GLN A 159 8.34 4.96 3.62
CA GLN A 159 7.39 5.20 2.54
C GLN A 159 6.22 6.07 3.03
N LEU A 160 5.61 5.72 4.16
CA LEU A 160 4.51 6.51 4.74
C LEU A 160 4.96 7.95 5.07
N ALA A 161 6.15 8.13 5.63
CA ALA A 161 6.69 9.46 5.92
C ALA A 161 6.91 10.29 4.66
N LEU A 162 7.44 9.69 3.59
CA LEU A 162 7.65 10.32 2.29
C LEU A 162 6.33 10.69 1.61
N ILE A 163 5.34 9.81 1.60
CA ILE A 163 4.02 10.09 1.03
C ILE A 163 3.34 11.26 1.76
N ARG A 164 3.38 11.26 3.10
CA ARG A 164 2.88 12.38 3.91
C ARG A 164 3.61 13.69 3.60
N ARG A 165 4.92 13.64 3.37
CA ARG A 165 5.72 14.81 2.98
C ARG A 165 5.31 15.32 1.60
N MET A 166 5.21 14.43 0.61
CA MET A 166 4.79 14.77 -0.75
C MET A 166 3.42 15.43 -0.77
N VAL A 167 2.42 14.83 -0.10
CA VAL A 167 1.06 15.36 -0.05
C VAL A 167 1.02 16.77 0.54
N ARG A 168 1.76 17.00 1.63
CA ARG A 168 1.85 18.33 2.26
C ARG A 168 2.55 19.33 1.34
N ASP A 169 3.72 18.99 0.82
CA ASP A 169 4.57 19.93 0.08
C ASP A 169 3.96 20.34 -1.27
N LEU A 170 3.22 19.43 -1.90
CA LEU A 170 2.60 19.64 -3.21
C LEU A 170 1.09 19.94 -3.12
N ASN A 171 0.56 20.16 -1.90
CA ASN A 171 -0.83 20.55 -1.63
C ASN A 171 -1.86 19.56 -2.22
N PHE A 172 -1.60 18.25 -2.11
CA PHE A 172 -2.58 17.26 -2.53
C PHE A 172 -3.81 17.31 -1.61
N PRO A 173 -5.05 17.36 -2.15
CA PRO A 173 -6.27 17.44 -1.36
C PRO A 173 -6.69 16.06 -0.86
N VAL A 174 -5.82 15.39 -0.09
CA VAL A 174 -6.06 14.02 0.42
C VAL A 174 -5.48 13.84 1.81
N GLU A 175 -6.22 13.17 2.70
CA GLU A 175 -5.71 12.73 3.99
C GLU A 175 -4.90 11.42 3.86
N ILE A 176 -3.75 11.33 4.53
CA ILE A 176 -2.91 10.12 4.54
C ILE A 176 -2.97 9.41 5.90
N SER A 177 -3.73 8.33 5.95
CA SER A 177 -3.93 7.50 7.15
C SER A 177 -2.95 6.33 7.20
N GLY A 178 -2.34 6.14 8.38
CA GLY A 178 -1.40 5.05 8.63
C GLY A 178 -2.05 3.95 9.47
N VAL A 179 -1.97 2.70 9.02
CA VAL A 179 -2.56 1.54 9.72
C VAL A 179 -1.44 0.69 10.32
N GLU A 180 -1.66 0.22 11.56
CA GLU A 180 -0.66 -0.56 12.29
C GLU A 180 -0.20 -1.80 11.52
N THR A 181 1.06 -2.16 11.75
CA THR A 181 1.66 -3.34 11.14
C THR A 181 1.01 -4.61 11.68
N VAL A 182 0.35 -5.36 10.81
CA VAL A 182 -0.16 -6.70 11.15
C VAL A 182 0.99 -7.69 11.21
N ARG A 183 0.98 -8.54 12.23
CA ARG A 183 2.01 -9.54 12.50
C ARG A 183 1.39 -10.93 12.63
N GLU A 184 2.19 -11.94 12.31
CA GLU A 184 1.91 -13.33 12.68
C GLU A 184 1.93 -13.48 14.22
N PRO A 185 1.35 -14.57 14.77
CA PRO A 185 1.31 -14.79 16.22
C PRO A 185 2.68 -14.80 16.90
N ASP A 186 3.73 -15.16 16.16
CA ASP A 186 5.12 -15.17 16.64
C ASP A 186 5.83 -13.80 16.50
N GLY A 187 5.12 -12.79 15.99
CA GLY A 187 5.55 -11.40 15.90
C GLY A 187 6.21 -11.02 14.57
N LEU A 188 6.35 -11.94 13.59
CA LEU A 188 6.85 -11.56 12.27
C LEU A 188 5.86 -10.63 11.56
N ALA A 189 6.32 -9.53 10.97
CA ALA A 189 5.46 -8.68 10.16
C ALA A 189 4.99 -9.43 8.90
N LEU A 190 3.69 -9.36 8.59
CA LEU A 190 3.16 -9.95 7.36
C LEU A 190 3.71 -9.22 6.14
N SER A 191 4.17 -10.00 5.16
CA SER A 191 4.70 -9.50 3.90
C SER A 191 4.52 -10.56 2.81
N SER A 192 4.16 -10.14 1.61
CA SER A 192 4.11 -11.03 0.43
C SER A 192 5.45 -11.73 0.18
N ARG A 193 6.58 -11.07 0.52
CA ARG A 193 7.95 -11.61 0.39
C ARG A 193 8.30 -12.70 1.41
N ASN A 194 7.51 -12.90 2.47
CA ASN A 194 7.76 -14.01 3.41
C ASN A 194 7.67 -15.38 2.72
N ARG A 195 6.98 -15.47 1.57
CA ARG A 195 6.90 -16.70 0.75
C ARG A 195 8.23 -17.17 0.17
N PHE A 196 9.25 -16.31 0.16
CA PHE A 196 10.58 -16.64 -0.34
C PHE A 196 11.47 -17.27 0.71
N LEU A 197 11.08 -17.22 1.99
CA LEU A 197 11.85 -17.76 3.10
C LEU A 197 11.66 -19.27 3.19
N ASP A 198 12.75 -20.01 3.28
CA ASP A 198 12.70 -21.40 3.69
C ASP A 198 12.36 -21.52 5.21
N PRO A 199 12.06 -22.73 5.73
CA PRO A 199 11.72 -22.90 7.14
C PRO A 199 12.80 -22.43 8.14
N HIS A 200 14.08 -22.49 7.78
CA HIS A 200 15.19 -22.01 8.60
C HIS A 200 15.29 -20.48 8.56
N GLU A 201 15.27 -19.89 7.36
CA GLU A 201 15.26 -18.44 7.15
C GLU A 201 14.07 -17.78 7.83
N ARG A 202 12.89 -18.40 7.79
CA ARG A 202 11.67 -17.91 8.46
C ARG A 202 11.82 -17.86 9.98
N ARG A 203 12.55 -18.80 10.60
CA ARG A 203 12.87 -18.73 12.04
C ARG A 203 13.85 -17.60 12.32
N THR A 204 14.87 -17.43 11.47
CA THR A 204 15.86 -16.35 11.59
C THR A 204 15.23 -14.97 11.44
N ALA A 205 14.24 -14.81 10.56
CA ALA A 205 13.54 -13.55 10.32
C ALA A 205 12.91 -12.93 11.58
N LEU A 206 12.56 -13.76 12.58
CA LEU A 206 12.04 -13.31 13.87
C LEU A 206 13.04 -12.46 14.68
N ALA A 207 14.34 -12.55 14.38
CA ALA A 207 15.34 -11.72 15.03
C ALA A 207 15.06 -10.22 14.85
N LEU A 208 14.50 -9.82 13.69
CA LEU A 208 14.17 -8.42 13.40
C LEU A 208 13.09 -7.87 14.34
N SER A 209 11.95 -8.57 14.46
CA SER A 209 10.86 -8.11 15.33
C SER A 209 11.27 -8.16 16.80
N ARG A 210 11.99 -9.21 17.21
CA ARG A 210 12.52 -9.34 18.59
C ARG A 210 13.48 -8.21 18.94
N ALA A 211 14.39 -7.84 18.04
CA ALA A 211 15.32 -6.72 18.27
C ALA A 211 14.58 -5.38 18.43
N LEU A 212 13.57 -5.12 17.60
CA LEU A 212 12.75 -3.90 17.70
C LEU A 212 11.96 -3.85 19.01
N PHE A 213 11.38 -4.97 19.45
CA PHE A 213 10.66 -5.04 20.73
C PHE A 213 11.60 -4.87 21.92
N ALA A 214 12.78 -5.50 21.90
CA ALA A 214 13.79 -5.30 22.94
C ALA A 214 14.24 -3.83 23.04
N ALA A 215 14.42 -3.15 21.91
CA ALA A 215 14.75 -1.72 21.89
C ALA A 215 13.63 -0.86 22.49
N ARG A 216 12.37 -1.13 22.13
CA ARG A 216 11.19 -0.47 22.70
C ARG A 216 11.12 -0.66 24.21
N ASP A 217 11.25 -1.90 24.69
CA ASP A 217 11.11 -2.24 26.10
C ASP A 217 12.24 -1.60 26.92
N ARG A 218 13.46 -1.57 26.37
CA ARG A 218 14.60 -0.87 26.97
C ARG A 218 14.36 0.63 27.11
N LEU A 219 13.84 1.28 26.08
CA LEU A 219 13.51 2.72 26.11
C LEU A 219 12.40 3.02 27.13
N ALA A 220 11.36 2.19 27.18
CA ALA A 220 10.28 2.32 28.15
C ALA A 220 10.83 2.22 29.59
N ALA A 221 11.72 1.26 29.84
CA ALA A 221 12.39 1.12 31.14
C ALA A 221 13.28 2.31 31.50
N GLN A 222 13.95 2.95 30.52
CA GLN A 222 14.74 4.17 30.76
C GLN A 222 13.87 5.38 31.10
N THR A 223 12.69 5.46 30.51
CA THR A 223 11.79 6.62 30.67
C THR A 223 10.97 6.55 31.97
N ALA A 224 10.88 5.36 32.56
CA ALA A 224 10.19 5.12 33.83
C ALA A 224 11.07 5.36 35.08
N LEU A 225 12.37 5.64 34.89
CA LEU A 225 13.34 6.02 35.92
C LEU A 225 13.45 7.55 36.01
#